data_AF-A0AAD7Y730-F1
#
_entry.id   AF-A0AAD7Y730-F1
#
_cell.length_a   1.000
_cell.length_b   1.000
_cell.length_c   1.000
_cell.angle_alpha   90.00
_cell.angle_beta   90.00
_cell.angle_gamma   90.00
#
_symmetry.space_group_name_H-M   'P 1'
#
loop_
_entity.id
_entity.type
_entity.pdbx_description
1 polymer ?
#
loop_
_entity_poly.entity_id
_entity_poly.type
_entity_poly.pdbx_seq_one_letter_code
_entity_poly.pdbx_strand_id
1 'polypeptide(L)'
;MEQIYAFGVTCIEFVQYWFEDNANFFEFVNHACNPQYAIDYLFPLMAVIDSVFAAQLLLCLAFGGWLNAVMKWWLLEDRPYWWIRETTFYSEPERPVLQQTLQTCETGPGSPSGHSMTAAMMLILCLMWISHVMHDRKYYIWWWKHLMYPLFAAALCSVMLARLFVAAHFPHQCLIGALIGECVPTDSILFQQKVLHLVVEAPDVPAVRCGAVLGDAGALVRSRALPAPVSDWRVNW
;
A
#
# COMPACT_ATOMS: atom_id res chain seq x y z
N MET A 1 27.49 0.65 -7.13
CA MET A 1 26.21 0.12 -7.64
C MET A 1 26.34 -1.37 -7.92
N GLU A 2 27.24 -1.81 -8.81
CA GLU A 2 27.44 -3.24 -9.13
C GLU A 2 27.59 -4.17 -7.92
N GLN A 3 28.31 -3.78 -6.87
CA GLN A 3 28.45 -4.59 -5.65
C GLN A 3 27.13 -4.79 -4.88
N ILE A 4 26.25 -3.78 -4.88
CA ILE A 4 24.93 -3.87 -4.23
C ILE A 4 24.05 -4.82 -5.03
N TYR A 5 24.11 -4.76 -6.36
CA TYR A 5 23.41 -5.68 -7.24
C TYR A 5 23.94 -7.10 -7.14
N ALA A 6 25.26 -7.30 -7.10
CA ALA A 6 25.89 -8.60 -6.89
C ALA A 6 25.46 -9.22 -5.55
N PHE A 7 25.49 -8.44 -4.45
CA PHE A 7 24.96 -8.87 -3.16
C PHE A 7 23.47 -9.22 -3.25
N GLY A 8 22.68 -8.40 -3.94
CA GLY A 8 21.27 -8.66 -4.16
C GLY A 8 21.00 -9.95 -4.94
N VAL A 9 21.83 -10.26 -5.95
CA VAL A 9 21.78 -11.54 -6.68
C VAL A 9 22.12 -12.70 -5.76
N THR A 10 23.18 -12.62 -4.95
CA THR A 10 23.50 -13.67 -3.96
C THR A 10 22.33 -13.92 -3.00
N CYS A 11 21.65 -12.86 -2.56
CA CYS A 11 20.44 -13.00 -1.73
C CYS A 11 19.32 -13.73 -2.46
N ILE A 12 19.10 -13.41 -3.75
CA ILE A 12 18.06 -14.06 -4.56
C ILE A 12 18.37 -15.54 -4.75
N GLU A 13 19.62 -15.89 -5.09
CA GLU A 13 20.04 -17.29 -5.22
C GLU A 13 19.85 -18.07 -3.91
N PHE A 14 20.23 -17.47 -2.78
CA PHE A 14 20.03 -18.07 -1.48
C PHE A 14 18.54 -18.33 -1.19
N VAL A 15 17.68 -17.36 -1.49
CA VAL A 15 16.22 -17.50 -1.32
C VAL A 15 15.66 -18.57 -2.26
N GLN A 16 16.06 -18.58 -3.53
CA GLN A 16 15.60 -19.61 -4.49
C GLN A 16 16.02 -21.02 -4.06
N TYR A 17 17.28 -21.19 -3.63
CA TYR A 17 17.80 -22.48 -3.17
C TYR A 17 17.12 -22.96 -1.88
N TRP A 18 16.94 -22.08 -0.90
CA TRP A 18 16.36 -22.47 0.40
C TRP A 18 14.86 -22.76 0.33
N PHE A 19 14.15 -22.10 -0.59
CA PHE A 19 12.70 -22.16 -0.70
C PHE A 19 12.20 -22.87 -1.97
N GLU A 20 13.05 -23.64 -2.65
CA GLU A 20 12.71 -24.35 -3.88
C GLU A 20 11.45 -25.22 -3.74
N ASP A 21 11.35 -25.97 -2.64
CA ASP A 21 10.19 -26.84 -2.35
C ASP A 21 8.88 -26.05 -2.12
N ASN A 22 8.97 -24.77 -1.78
CA ASN A 22 7.84 -23.91 -1.45
C ASN A 22 7.51 -22.91 -2.57
N ALA A 23 7.98 -23.14 -3.81
CA ALA A 23 7.74 -22.25 -4.95
C ALA A 23 6.25 -21.87 -5.13
N ASN A 24 5.35 -22.85 -5.00
CA ASN A 24 3.90 -22.64 -5.12
C ASN A 24 3.35 -21.64 -4.10
N PHE A 25 3.90 -21.62 -2.89
CA PHE A 25 3.49 -20.68 -1.84
C PHE A 25 3.91 -19.25 -2.21
N PHE A 26 5.16 -19.05 -2.67
CA PHE A 26 5.63 -17.74 -3.07
C PHE A 26 4.93 -17.20 -4.31
N GLU A 27 4.61 -18.06 -5.28
CA GLU A 27 3.79 -17.69 -6.44
C GLU A 27 2.37 -17.30 -6.01
N PHE A 28 1.74 -18.06 -5.10
CA PHE A 28 0.45 -17.71 -4.53
C PHE A 28 0.48 -16.36 -3.81
N VAL A 29 1.47 -16.11 -2.95
CA VAL A 29 1.63 -14.84 -2.23
C VAL A 29 1.81 -13.68 -3.21
N ASN A 30 2.67 -13.84 -4.22
CA ASN A 30 2.91 -12.78 -5.20
C ASN A 30 1.66 -12.52 -6.06
N HIS A 31 0.90 -13.55 -6.40
CA HIS A 31 -0.38 -13.43 -7.08
C HIS A 31 -1.41 -12.72 -6.19
N ALA A 32 -1.58 -13.14 -4.94
CA ALA A 32 -2.53 -12.56 -4.00
C ALA A 32 -2.22 -11.08 -3.66
N CYS A 33 -0.95 -10.73 -3.58
CA CYS A 33 -0.49 -9.36 -3.28
C CYS A 33 -0.37 -8.48 -4.53
N ASN A 34 -0.95 -8.88 -5.66
CA ASN A 34 -1.02 -8.05 -6.85
C ASN A 34 -1.94 -6.83 -6.59
N PRO A 35 -1.46 -5.58 -6.79
CA PRO A 35 -2.27 -4.38 -6.59
C PRO A 35 -3.59 -4.37 -7.36
N GLN A 36 -3.65 -5.05 -8.52
CA GLN A 36 -4.86 -5.14 -9.33
C GLN A 36 -5.99 -5.84 -8.56
N TYR A 37 -5.68 -6.91 -7.82
CA TYR A 37 -6.69 -7.62 -7.01
C TYR A 37 -7.19 -6.80 -5.83
N ALA A 38 -6.37 -5.88 -5.30
CA ALA A 38 -6.81 -4.96 -4.28
C ALA A 38 -7.91 -4.01 -4.81
N ILE A 39 -7.78 -3.55 -6.06
CA ILE A 39 -8.79 -2.68 -6.68
C ILE A 39 -10.02 -3.50 -7.12
N ASP A 40 -9.82 -4.67 -7.71
CA ASP A 40 -10.92 -5.44 -8.31
C ASP A 40 -11.78 -6.17 -7.29
N TYR A 41 -11.18 -6.70 -6.22
CA TYR A 41 -11.89 -7.53 -5.23
C TYR A 41 -11.98 -6.90 -3.85
N LEU A 42 -10.87 -6.34 -3.35
CA LEU A 42 -10.83 -5.82 -1.98
C LEU A 42 -11.60 -4.50 -1.85
N PHE A 43 -11.47 -3.59 -2.80
CA PHE A 43 -12.19 -2.31 -2.76
C PHE A 43 -13.72 -2.47 -2.72
N PRO A 44 -14.37 -3.26 -3.61
CA PRO A 44 -15.82 -3.46 -3.53
C PRO A 44 -16.27 -4.11 -2.22
N LEU A 45 -15.49 -5.08 -1.72
CA LEU A 45 -15.77 -5.73 -0.44
C LEU A 45 -15.75 -4.71 0.71
N MET A 46 -14.70 -3.90 0.78
CA MET A 46 -14.58 -2.88 1.82
C MET A 46 -15.62 -1.78 1.67
N ALA A 47 -16.03 -1.42 0.45
CA ALA A 47 -17.08 -0.42 0.22
C ALA A 47 -18.44 -0.82 0.81
N VAL A 48 -18.74 -2.12 0.85
CA VAL A 48 -19.95 -2.66 1.49
C VAL A 48 -19.85 -2.62 3.02
N ILE A 49 -18.66 -2.85 3.58
CA ILE A 49 -18.43 -2.91 5.03
C ILE A 49 -18.33 -1.49 5.61
N ASP A 50 -17.50 -0.64 5.02
CA ASP A 50 -17.20 0.71 5.48
C ASP A 50 -16.80 1.59 4.29
N SER A 51 -17.70 2.49 3.90
CA SER A 51 -17.49 3.40 2.76
C SER A 51 -16.38 4.42 3.00
N VAL A 52 -16.10 4.79 4.26
CA VAL A 52 -15.04 5.76 4.59
C VAL A 52 -13.69 5.09 4.42
N PHE A 53 -13.53 3.88 4.95
CA PHE A 53 -12.32 3.09 4.77
C PHE A 53 -12.08 2.75 3.30
N ALA A 54 -13.14 2.40 2.55
CA ALA A 54 -13.01 2.13 1.12
C ALA A 54 -12.53 3.37 0.32
N ALA A 55 -12.97 4.57 0.68
CA ALA A 55 -12.49 5.80 0.07
C ALA A 55 -11.01 6.07 0.41
N GLN A 56 -10.60 5.83 1.66
CA GLN A 56 -9.19 5.91 2.08
C GLN A 56 -8.32 4.91 1.31
N LEU A 57 -8.79 3.67 1.19
CA LEU A 57 -8.15 2.60 0.45
C LEU A 57 -7.93 3.00 -1.02
N LEU A 58 -8.99 3.46 -1.69
CA LEU A 58 -8.93 3.88 -3.08
C LEU A 58 -7.96 5.05 -3.29
N LEU A 59 -8.00 6.06 -2.40
CA LEU A 59 -7.11 7.21 -2.46
C LEU A 59 -5.65 6.78 -2.30
N CYS A 60 -5.36 5.92 -1.33
CA CYS A 60 -4.01 5.42 -1.08
C CYS A 60 -3.51 4.58 -2.26
N LEU A 61 -4.34 3.68 -2.82
CA LEU A 61 -3.98 2.90 -4.01
C LEU A 61 -3.70 3.78 -5.23
N ALA A 62 -4.54 4.79 -5.47
CA ALA A 62 -4.37 5.72 -6.58
C ALA A 62 -3.10 6.58 -6.43
N PHE A 63 -2.93 7.23 -5.27
CA PHE A 63 -1.77 8.09 -5.01
C PHE A 63 -0.48 7.27 -4.90
N GLY A 64 -0.52 6.14 -4.20
CA GLY A 64 0.61 5.22 -4.06
C GLY A 64 1.04 4.62 -5.39
N GLY A 65 0.08 4.21 -6.24
CA GLY A 65 0.36 3.75 -7.60
C GLY A 65 0.99 4.83 -8.48
N TRP A 66 0.46 6.06 -8.40
CA TRP A 66 1.02 7.21 -9.10
C TRP A 66 2.46 7.53 -8.63
N LEU A 67 2.68 7.60 -7.32
CA LEU A 67 4.01 7.87 -6.74
C LEU A 67 5.00 6.76 -7.11
N ASN A 68 4.58 5.50 -7.08
CA ASN A 68 5.40 4.37 -7.52
C ASN A 68 5.80 4.52 -8.99
N ALA A 69 4.86 4.90 -9.86
CA ALA A 69 5.13 5.13 -11.28
C ALA A 69 6.13 6.27 -11.47
N VAL A 70 5.91 7.43 -10.85
CA VAL A 70 6.82 8.59 -10.94
C VAL A 70 8.24 8.22 -10.48
N MET A 71 8.36 7.53 -9.34
CA MET A 71 9.65 7.10 -8.80
C MET A 71 10.37 6.11 -9.74
N LYS A 72 9.63 5.18 -10.36
CA LYS A 72 10.18 4.26 -11.38
C LYS A 72 10.77 4.99 -12.58
N TRP A 73 10.07 6.00 -13.09
CA TRP A 73 10.55 6.83 -14.18
C TRP A 73 11.76 7.68 -13.81
N TRP A 74 11.92 8.02 -12.53
CA TRP A 74 13.01 8.85 -12.06
C TRP A 74 14.28 8.05 -11.75
N LEU A 75 14.12 6.87 -11.15
CA LEU A 75 15.24 6.02 -10.72
C LEU A 75 15.77 5.11 -11.83
N LEU A 76 14.89 4.65 -12.74
CA LEU A 76 15.25 3.81 -13.90
C LEU A 76 16.20 2.64 -13.57
N GLU A 77 16.04 2.02 -12.40
CA GLU A 77 16.88 0.89 -12.01
C GLU A 77 16.48 -0.40 -12.73
N ASP A 78 17.48 -1.21 -13.05
CA ASP A 78 17.32 -2.53 -13.64
C ASP A 78 16.72 -3.56 -12.66
N ARG A 79 16.22 -4.65 -13.23
CA ARG A 79 15.72 -5.82 -12.49
C ARG A 79 16.78 -6.91 -12.44
N PRO A 80 16.85 -7.70 -11.37
CA PRO A 80 17.92 -8.69 -11.16
C PRO A 80 18.04 -9.71 -12.29
N TYR A 81 16.91 -10.23 -12.78
CA TYR A 81 16.91 -11.22 -13.87
C TYR A 81 17.50 -10.71 -15.19
N TRP A 82 17.30 -9.43 -15.52
CA TRP A 82 17.82 -8.82 -16.75
C TRP A 82 19.24 -8.31 -16.54
N TRP A 83 19.50 -7.64 -15.41
CA TRP A 83 20.80 -7.09 -15.07
C TRP A 83 21.90 -8.14 -15.07
N ILE A 84 21.64 -9.35 -14.55
CA ILE A 84 22.64 -10.43 -14.51
C ILE A 84 23.10 -10.90 -15.90
N ARG A 85 22.24 -10.74 -16.93
CA ARG A 85 22.52 -11.13 -18.31
C ARG A 85 23.30 -10.05 -19.07
N GLU A 86 23.14 -8.80 -18.66
CA GLU A 86 23.70 -7.63 -19.34
C GLU A 86 24.98 -7.11 -18.66
N THR A 87 25.18 -7.38 -17.37
CA THR A 87 26.35 -6.89 -16.63
C THR A 87 27.66 -7.53 -17.10
N THR A 88 28.71 -6.71 -17.16
CA THR A 88 30.10 -7.12 -17.38
C THR A 88 30.81 -7.54 -16.08
N PHE A 89 30.12 -7.43 -14.94
CA PHE A 89 30.67 -7.74 -13.62
C PHE A 89 31.02 -9.23 -13.45
N TYR A 90 30.23 -10.12 -14.03
CA TYR A 90 30.48 -11.57 -14.03
C TYR A 90 31.08 -12.01 -15.36
N SER A 91 32.13 -12.82 -15.30
CA SER A 91 32.62 -13.56 -16.47
C SER A 91 31.64 -14.69 -16.81
N GLU A 92 31.47 -15.04 -18.09
CA GLU A 92 30.57 -16.11 -18.57
C GLU A 92 30.53 -17.40 -17.71
N PRO A 93 31.66 -17.99 -17.27
CA PRO A 93 31.63 -19.22 -16.46
C PRO A 93 31.21 -19.02 -14.99
N GLU A 94 31.27 -17.80 -14.46
CA GLU A 94 30.94 -17.46 -13.06
C GLU A 94 29.58 -16.78 -12.94
N ARG A 95 28.85 -16.63 -14.04
CA ARG A 95 27.57 -15.92 -14.07
C ARG A 95 26.49 -16.77 -13.37
N PRO A 96 25.83 -16.23 -12.32
CA PRO A 96 24.79 -16.96 -11.62
C PRO A 96 23.54 -17.15 -12.48
N VAL A 97 22.83 -18.27 -12.29
CA VAL A 97 21.63 -18.62 -13.08
C VAL A 97 20.40 -18.56 -12.19
N LEU A 98 19.61 -17.49 -12.36
CA LEU A 98 18.36 -17.29 -11.64
C LEU A 98 17.21 -18.05 -12.31
N GLN A 99 16.33 -18.65 -11.51
CA GLN A 99 15.12 -19.30 -12.02
C GLN A 99 14.16 -18.25 -12.60
N GLN A 100 13.61 -18.54 -13.79
CA GLN A 100 12.63 -17.69 -14.46
C GLN A 100 11.21 -18.16 -14.11
N THR A 101 10.33 -17.21 -13.81
CA THR A 101 8.89 -17.42 -13.63
C THR A 101 8.10 -16.49 -14.57
N LEU A 102 6.78 -16.69 -14.68
CA LEU A 102 5.92 -15.82 -15.50
C LEU A 102 5.95 -14.35 -15.03
N GLN A 103 6.13 -14.12 -13.73
CA GLN A 103 6.17 -12.77 -13.14
C GLN A 103 7.55 -12.10 -13.26
N THR A 104 8.57 -12.80 -13.78
CA THR A 104 9.89 -12.24 -14.04
C THR A 104 9.90 -11.34 -15.29
N CYS A 105 8.87 -11.44 -16.14
CA CYS A 105 8.73 -10.72 -17.42
C CYS A 105 8.16 -9.29 -17.30
N GLU A 106 8.24 -8.64 -16.14
CA GLU A 106 7.77 -7.26 -15.99
C GLU A 106 8.63 -6.28 -16.82
N THR A 107 8.00 -5.55 -17.75
CA THR A 107 8.68 -4.72 -18.77
C THR A 107 9.01 -3.29 -18.34
N GLY A 108 8.92 -2.97 -17.05
CA GLY A 108 9.16 -1.62 -16.51
C GLY A 108 10.28 -1.56 -15.46
N PRO A 109 10.71 -0.36 -15.03
CA PRO A 109 11.80 -0.18 -14.07
C PRO A 109 11.55 -0.93 -12.75
N GLY A 110 12.62 -1.39 -12.13
CA GLY A 110 12.58 -2.21 -10.91
C GLY A 110 12.35 -1.43 -9.62
N SER A 111 12.80 -0.18 -9.52
CA SER A 111 12.79 0.55 -8.25
C SER A 111 11.78 1.71 -8.22
N PRO A 112 10.94 1.85 -7.17
CA PRO A 112 10.75 0.96 -6.03
C PRO A 112 9.73 -0.17 -6.31
N SER A 113 9.78 -1.24 -5.51
CA SER A 113 8.87 -2.38 -5.67
C SER A 113 7.41 -1.99 -5.39
N GLY A 114 6.57 -2.03 -6.43
CA GLY A 114 5.13 -1.71 -6.31
C GLY A 114 4.38 -2.70 -5.41
N HIS A 115 4.69 -4.00 -5.50
CA HIS A 115 4.05 -5.02 -4.65
C HIS A 115 4.38 -4.80 -3.17
N SER A 116 5.65 -4.53 -2.84
CA SER A 116 6.07 -4.27 -1.45
C SER A 116 5.45 -2.97 -0.92
N MET A 117 5.42 -1.92 -1.74
CA MET A 117 4.80 -0.64 -1.41
C MET A 117 3.30 -0.76 -1.15
N THR A 118 2.57 -1.43 -2.05
CA THR A 118 1.14 -1.65 -1.89
C THR A 118 0.86 -2.55 -0.68
N ALA A 119 1.62 -3.62 -0.46
CA ALA A 119 1.46 -4.48 0.71
C ALA A 119 1.66 -3.72 2.02
N ALA A 120 2.73 -2.94 2.16
CA ALA A 120 2.99 -2.11 3.34
C ALA A 120 1.86 -1.11 3.59
N MET A 121 1.43 -0.40 2.54
CA MET A 121 0.32 0.55 2.58
C MET A 121 -0.99 -0.11 3.03
N MET A 122 -1.33 -1.27 2.47
CA MET A 122 -2.51 -2.06 2.86
C MET A 122 -2.45 -2.50 4.32
N LEU A 123 -1.29 -2.99 4.77
CA LEU A 123 -1.07 -3.44 6.14
C LEU A 123 -1.25 -2.30 7.14
N ILE A 124 -0.70 -1.12 6.87
CA ILE A 124 -0.89 0.07 7.73
C ILE A 124 -2.35 0.52 7.73
N LEU A 125 -3.01 0.58 6.57
CA LEU A 125 -4.44 0.91 6.48
C LEU A 125 -5.30 -0.04 7.31
N CYS A 126 -5.06 -1.35 7.20
CA CYS A 126 -5.76 -2.36 7.99
C CYS A 126 -5.51 -2.19 9.50
N LEU A 127 -4.28 -1.91 9.94
CA LEU A 127 -3.97 -1.64 11.36
C LEU A 127 -4.73 -0.41 11.87
N MET A 128 -4.77 0.67 11.09
CA MET A 128 -5.50 1.89 11.43
C MET A 128 -7.00 1.62 11.53
N TRP A 129 -7.58 0.89 10.58
CA TRP A 129 -8.99 0.52 10.58
C TRP A 129 -9.37 -0.37 11.77
N ILE A 130 -8.58 -1.41 12.05
CA ILE A 130 -8.78 -2.27 13.23
C ILE A 130 -8.72 -1.44 14.51
N SER A 131 -7.74 -0.55 14.63
CA SER A 131 -7.61 0.35 15.78
C SER A 131 -8.83 1.26 15.95
N HIS A 132 -9.35 1.82 14.84
CA HIS A 132 -10.55 2.66 14.85
C HIS A 132 -11.78 1.87 15.30
N VAL A 133 -12.00 0.68 14.75
CA VAL A 133 -13.14 -0.18 15.11
C VAL A 133 -13.10 -0.60 16.59
N MET A 134 -11.91 -0.95 17.12
CA MET A 134 -11.77 -1.29 18.55
C MET A 134 -12.07 -0.10 19.47
N HIS A 135 -11.64 1.10 19.07
CA HIS A 135 -11.89 2.33 19.82
C HIS A 135 -13.38 2.66 19.87
N ASP A 136 -14.07 2.65 18.72
CA ASP A 136 -15.50 2.93 18.61
C ASP A 136 -16.36 1.95 19.39
N ARG A 137 -15.97 0.66 19.40
CA ARG A 137 -16.70 -0.40 20.10
C ARG A 137 -16.32 -0.52 21.58
N LYS A 138 -15.37 0.29 22.07
CA LYS A 138 -14.81 0.24 23.44
C LYS A 138 -14.24 -1.15 23.83
N TYR A 139 -13.89 -1.97 22.85
CA TYR A 139 -13.25 -3.27 23.03
C TYR A 139 -11.73 -3.10 22.92
N TYR A 140 -11.11 -2.54 23.95
CA TYR A 140 -9.65 -2.35 23.99
C TYR A 140 -8.96 -3.57 24.61
N ILE A 141 -8.20 -4.30 23.79
CA ILE A 141 -7.49 -5.52 24.20
C ILE A 141 -5.98 -5.22 24.31
N TRP A 142 -5.43 -4.99 25.50
CA TRP A 142 -4.04 -4.50 25.64
C TRP A 142 -2.95 -5.28 24.88
N TRP A 143 -3.12 -6.59 24.68
CA TRP A 143 -2.19 -7.48 23.96
C TRP A 143 -2.39 -7.53 22.44
N TRP A 144 -3.42 -6.88 21.88
CA TRP A 144 -3.73 -6.92 20.45
C TRP A 144 -2.57 -6.41 19.60
N LYS A 145 -1.93 -5.32 20.04
CA LYS A 145 -0.78 -4.70 19.36
C LYS A 145 0.39 -5.67 19.29
N HIS A 146 0.73 -6.29 20.42
CA HIS A 146 1.85 -7.23 20.49
C HIS A 146 1.66 -8.45 19.58
N LEU A 147 0.43 -8.80 19.21
CA LEU A 147 0.14 -9.88 18.26
C LEU A 147 0.09 -9.38 16.80
N MET A 148 -0.57 -8.24 16.55
CA MET A 148 -0.79 -7.75 15.18
C MET A 148 0.50 -7.20 14.54
N TYR A 149 1.32 -6.45 15.27
CA TYR A 149 2.58 -5.92 14.71
C TYR A 149 3.51 -7.01 14.16
N PRO A 150 3.87 -8.09 14.89
CA PRO A 150 4.72 -9.13 14.33
C PRO A 150 4.03 -9.92 13.21
N LEU A 151 2.70 -10.11 13.27
CA LEU A 151 1.96 -10.77 12.20
C LEU A 151 2.03 -9.96 10.88
N PHE A 152 1.82 -8.66 10.97
CA PHE A 152 1.85 -7.76 9.82
C PHE A 152 3.29 -7.60 9.29
N ALA A 153 4.28 -7.53 10.18
CA ALA A 153 5.69 -7.56 9.79
C ALA A 153 6.04 -8.87 9.06
N ALA A 154 5.60 -10.02 9.58
CA ALA A 154 5.81 -11.32 8.93
C ALA A 154 5.12 -11.39 7.56
N ALA A 155 3.89 -10.85 7.44
CA ALA A 155 3.20 -10.75 6.16
C ALA A 155 3.98 -9.87 5.16
N LEU A 156 4.46 -8.70 5.57
CA LEU A 156 5.27 -7.83 4.71
C LEU A 156 6.57 -8.52 4.28
N CYS A 157 7.29 -9.15 5.21
CA CYS A 157 8.48 -9.93 4.91
C CYS A 157 8.19 -11.06 3.91
N SER A 158 7.05 -11.75 4.04
CA SER A 158 6.67 -12.81 3.10
C SER A 158 6.47 -12.28 1.67
N VAL A 159 5.88 -11.09 1.51
CA VAL A 159 5.72 -10.44 0.20
C VAL A 159 7.08 -10.06 -0.38
N MET A 160 7.96 -9.46 0.44
CA MET A 160 9.30 -9.11 -0.02
C MET A 160 10.09 -10.33 -0.47
N LEU A 161 10.04 -11.43 0.30
CA LEU A 161 10.65 -12.71 -0.05
C LEU A 161 10.05 -13.31 -1.33
N ALA A 162 8.74 -13.20 -1.54
CA ALA A 162 8.12 -13.64 -2.79
C ALA A 162 8.65 -12.88 -4.01
N ARG A 163 8.87 -11.57 -3.89
CA ARG A 163 9.45 -10.75 -4.98
C ARG A 163 10.93 -11.06 -5.25
N LEU A 164 11.67 -11.44 -4.21
CA LEU A 164 13.05 -11.92 -4.32
C LEU A 164 13.08 -13.30 -4.99
N PHE A 165 12.24 -14.25 -4.55
CA PHE A 165 12.16 -15.60 -5.09
C PHE A 165 11.84 -15.61 -6.60
N VAL A 166 10.93 -14.75 -7.04
CA VAL A 166 10.54 -14.56 -8.45
C VAL A 166 11.63 -13.86 -9.29
N ALA A 167 12.71 -13.39 -8.65
CA ALA A 167 13.79 -12.60 -9.24
C ALA A 167 13.28 -11.33 -9.96
N ALA A 168 12.23 -10.70 -9.41
CA ALA A 168 11.64 -9.50 -10.00
C ALA A 168 12.22 -8.19 -9.44
N HIS A 169 12.78 -8.22 -8.22
CA HIS A 169 13.35 -7.05 -7.55
C HIS A 169 14.56 -7.42 -6.67
N PHE A 170 15.46 -6.45 -6.51
CA PHE A 170 16.53 -6.55 -5.53
C PHE A 170 16.03 -6.28 -4.10
N PRO A 171 16.74 -6.75 -3.05
CA PRO A 171 16.35 -6.54 -1.66
C PRO A 171 16.16 -5.05 -1.30
N HIS A 172 17.05 -4.17 -1.78
CA HIS A 172 16.96 -2.73 -1.52
C HIS A 172 15.72 -2.10 -2.16
N GLN A 173 15.32 -2.54 -3.36
CA GLN A 173 14.12 -2.05 -4.05
C GLN A 173 12.84 -2.43 -3.30
N CYS A 174 12.81 -3.61 -2.69
CA CYS A 174 11.72 -4.06 -1.82
C CYS A 174 11.67 -3.22 -0.52
N LEU A 175 12.82 -2.99 0.11
CA LEU A 175 12.91 -2.17 1.34
C LEU A 175 12.47 -0.73 1.10
N ILE A 176 12.96 -0.07 0.04
CA ILE A 176 12.57 1.30 -0.30
C ILE A 176 11.06 1.34 -0.60
N GLY A 177 10.54 0.35 -1.34
CA GLY A 177 9.11 0.24 -1.59
C GLY A 177 8.28 0.14 -0.30
N ALA A 178 8.69 -0.72 0.63
CA ALA A 178 8.02 -0.86 1.93
C ALA A 178 8.02 0.44 2.73
N LEU A 179 9.17 1.12 2.84
CA LEU A 179 9.29 2.40 3.56
C LEU A 179 8.38 3.49 2.98
N ILE A 180 8.34 3.63 1.66
CA ILE A 180 7.43 4.59 1.00
C ILE A 180 5.98 4.19 1.26
N GLY A 181 5.68 2.89 1.20
CA GLY A 181 4.34 2.35 1.44
C GLY A 181 3.81 2.60 2.86
N GLU A 182 4.68 2.64 3.86
CA GLU A 182 4.31 2.98 5.25
C GLU A 182 3.98 4.47 5.43
N CYS A 183 4.66 5.36 4.69
CA CYS A 183 4.43 6.80 4.77
C CYS A 183 3.12 7.24 4.09
N VAL A 184 2.79 6.65 2.94
CA VAL A 184 1.66 7.08 2.09
C VAL A 184 0.30 7.11 2.81
N PRO A 185 -0.14 6.07 3.56
CA PRO A 185 -1.40 6.09 4.30
C PRO A 185 -1.50 7.25 5.29
N THR A 186 -0.43 7.49 6.03
CA THR A 186 -0.39 8.51 7.09
C THR A 186 -0.61 9.90 6.49
N ASP A 187 0.08 10.21 5.40
CA ASP A 187 -0.04 11.50 4.71
C ASP A 187 -1.40 11.65 4.00
N SER A 188 -1.88 10.57 3.37
CA SER A 188 -3.16 10.57 2.64
C SER A 188 -4.36 10.76 3.57
N ILE A 189 -4.33 10.16 4.75
CA ILE A 189 -5.39 10.29 5.75
C ILE A 189 -5.34 11.68 6.40
N LEU A 190 -4.15 12.18 6.75
CA LEU A 190 -3.99 13.54 7.24
C LEU A 190 -4.51 14.57 6.23
N PHE A 191 -4.26 14.35 4.94
CA PHE A 191 -4.78 15.17 3.87
C PHE A 191 -6.32 15.12 3.81
N GLN A 192 -6.93 13.93 3.85
CA GLN A 192 -8.39 13.81 3.88
C GLN A 192 -9.01 14.52 5.07
N GLN A 193 -8.42 14.40 6.26
CA GLN A 193 -8.93 15.04 7.46
C GLN A 193 -8.86 16.57 7.34
N LYS A 194 -7.77 17.12 6.80
CA LYS A 194 -7.65 18.56 6.52
C LYS A 194 -8.67 19.04 5.49
N VAL A 195 -8.87 18.29 4.40
CA VAL A 195 -9.87 18.63 3.38
C VAL A 195 -11.28 18.61 3.98
N LEU A 196 -11.60 17.58 4.78
CA LEU A 196 -12.90 17.51 5.45
C LEU A 196 -13.12 18.69 6.40
N HIS A 197 -12.11 19.06 7.20
CA HIS A 197 -12.17 20.26 8.03
C HIS A 197 -12.39 21.53 7.21
N LEU A 198 -11.66 21.72 6.11
CA LEU A 198 -11.83 22.89 5.22
C LEU A 198 -13.21 22.93 4.56
N VAL A 199 -13.79 21.78 4.20
CA VAL A 199 -15.13 21.70 3.62
C VAL A 199 -16.22 21.98 4.66
N VAL A 200 -16.03 21.53 5.91
CA VAL A 200 -16.98 21.75 7.02
C VAL A 200 -16.88 23.16 7.60
N GLU A 201 -15.68 23.74 7.66
CA GLU A 201 -15.43 25.11 8.13
C GLU A 201 -15.52 26.15 7.01
N ALA A 202 -15.79 25.73 5.76
CA ALA A 202 -16.07 26.68 4.69
C ALA A 202 -17.28 27.54 5.13
N PRO A 203 -17.15 28.87 5.15
CA PRO A 203 -18.28 29.73 5.49
C PRO A 203 -19.42 29.42 4.52
N ASP A 204 -20.63 29.26 5.06
CA ASP A 204 -21.85 29.07 4.28
C ASP A 204 -21.84 30.05 3.10
N VAL A 205 -21.55 29.54 1.90
CA VAL A 205 -21.66 30.34 0.69
C VAL A 205 -23.13 30.73 0.62
N PRO A 206 -23.48 32.03 0.64
CA PRO A 206 -24.88 32.43 0.64
C PRO A 206 -25.53 31.81 -0.59
N ALA A 207 -26.54 30.96 -0.35
CA ALA A 207 -27.33 30.35 -1.40
C ALA A 207 -27.73 31.45 -2.38
N VAL A 208 -27.23 31.37 -3.61
CA VAL A 208 -27.71 32.23 -4.69
C VAL A 208 -29.19 31.95 -4.80
N ARG A 209 -30.02 32.90 -4.34
CA ARG A 209 -31.46 32.91 -4.57
C ARG A 209 -31.66 32.99 -6.09
N CYS A 210 -31.76 31.85 -6.75
CA CYS A 210 -32.46 31.77 -8.01
C CYS A 210 -33.91 32.13 -7.72
N GLY A 211 -34.30 33.35 -8.08
CA GLY A 211 -35.70 33.74 -8.10
C GLY A 211 -36.46 32.84 -9.05
N ALA A 212 -37.25 31.94 -8.49
CA ALA A 212 -38.34 31.26 -9.19
C ALA A 212 -39.62 31.54 -8.39
N VAL A 213 -40.46 32.36 -8.99
CA VAL A 213 -41.86 32.55 -8.64
C VAL A 213 -42.55 31.18 -8.64
N LEU A 214 -42.99 30.68 -7.50
CA LEU A 214 -44.11 29.75 -7.33
C LEU A 214 -44.41 29.58 -5.84
N GLY A 215 -45.67 29.83 -5.48
CA GLY A 215 -46.15 30.01 -4.11
C GLY A 215 -46.31 28.73 -3.29
N ASP A 216 -46.49 28.97 -1.98
CA ASP A 216 -47.15 28.17 -0.95
C ASP A 216 -47.07 26.63 -1.02
N ALA A 217 -46.23 26.05 -0.17
CA ALA A 217 -46.61 24.91 0.67
C ALA A 217 -45.64 24.79 1.85
N GLY A 218 -46.18 24.89 3.05
CA GLY A 218 -45.42 24.81 4.29
C GLY A 218 -45.00 23.39 4.70
N ALA A 219 -44.12 23.41 5.70
CA ALA A 219 -43.89 22.40 6.74
C ALA A 219 -42.88 21.27 6.50
N LEU A 220 -42.06 21.13 7.56
CA LEU A 220 -41.42 19.91 8.07
C LEU A 220 -40.07 19.47 7.50
N VAL A 221 -38.97 20.00 8.05
CA VAL A 221 -37.84 19.17 8.50
C VAL A 221 -37.26 19.76 9.79
N ARG A 222 -37.51 19.07 10.91
CA ARG A 222 -36.89 19.34 12.23
C ARG A 222 -35.38 19.10 12.16
N SER A 223 -34.63 20.02 12.74
CA SER A 223 -33.21 19.90 13.06
C SER A 223 -32.93 18.67 13.93
N ARG A 224 -32.08 17.77 13.44
CA ARG A 224 -31.42 16.74 14.25
C ARG A 224 -29.98 17.22 14.46
N ALA A 225 -29.71 17.79 15.64
CA ALA A 225 -28.36 18.13 16.05
C ALA A 225 -27.52 16.84 16.10
N LEU A 226 -26.44 16.79 15.30
CA LEU A 226 -25.41 15.76 15.41
C LEU A 226 -24.44 16.16 16.56
N PRO A 227 -23.91 15.19 17.32
CA PRO A 227 -23.05 15.48 18.46
C PRO A 227 -21.69 16.05 18.01
N ALA A 228 -21.13 16.92 18.86
CA ALA A 228 -19.89 17.66 18.64
C ALA A 228 -18.67 16.75 18.35
N PRO A 229 -17.68 17.22 17.57
CA PRO A 229 -16.48 16.45 17.26
C PRO A 229 -15.59 16.31 18.50
N VAL A 230 -15.16 15.07 18.77
CA VAL A 230 -14.20 14.74 19.83
C VAL A 230 -12.81 15.21 19.39
N SER A 231 -12.41 16.36 19.91
CA SER A 231 -11.10 16.97 19.70
C SER A 231 -10.07 16.39 20.69
N ASP A 232 -9.59 15.17 20.49
CA ASP A 232 -8.32 14.76 21.11
C ASP A 232 -7.66 13.60 20.36
N TRP A 233 -6.87 13.93 19.34
CA TRP A 233 -5.98 12.99 18.64
C TRP A 233 -4.51 13.37 18.83
N ARG A 234 -4.11 13.80 20.03
CA ARG A 234 -2.70 13.83 20.40
C ARG A 234 -2.25 12.42 20.77
N VAL A 235 -1.82 11.67 19.75
CA VAL A 235 -1.02 10.46 19.92
C VAL A 235 0.36 10.92 20.43
N ASN A 236 0.61 10.72 21.72
CA ASN A 236 1.96 10.77 22.27
C ASN A 236 2.68 9.47 21.87
N TRP A 237 3.86 9.64 21.28
CA TRP A 237 4.81 8.61 20.85
C TRP A 237 5.12 7.59 21.94
#